data_AF-A0A836C3N3-F1
#
_entry.id   AF-A0A836C3N3-F1
#
_cell.length_a   1.000
_cell.length_b   1.000
_cell.length_c   1.000
_cell.angle_alpha   90.00
_cell.angle_beta   90.00
_cell.angle_gamma   90.00
#
_symmetry.space_group_name_H-M   'P 1'
#
loop_
_entity.id
_entity.type
_entity.pdbx_description
1 polymer ?
#
loop_
_entity_poly.entity_id
_entity_poly.type
_entity_poly.pdbx_seq_one_letter_code
_entity_poly.pdbx_strand_id
1 'polypeptide(L)'
;MSVADAIKNTDVIIVAVPSVHDDAGIKTVADSLLGPNAAGKVIIDTTNPLNSYPNLEVRWREGTSAGEVLAAALPNSVVYKAFNTVGVEHMSHPDGSLITGQQLSMLFCGGPERLEEVEEVISAVGFDPAYVGPIRYARNLEAMAELWLHLGVPGAGTAHKWGRNFHFQALRKPPQ
;
A
#
# COMPACT_ATOMS: atom_id res chain seq x y z
N MET A 1 -9.32 -12.77 -19.94
CA MET A 1 -9.91 -11.49 -19.50
C MET A 1 -8.80 -10.45 -19.57
N SER A 2 -9.02 -9.30 -20.22
CA SER A 2 -8.02 -8.22 -20.21
C SER A 2 -8.09 -7.44 -18.89
N VAL A 3 -7.06 -6.64 -18.55
CA VAL A 3 -7.10 -5.73 -17.38
C VAL A 3 -8.30 -4.79 -17.49
N ALA A 4 -8.56 -4.24 -18.68
CA ALA A 4 -9.69 -3.35 -18.91
C ALA A 4 -11.05 -4.03 -18.66
N ASP A 5 -11.18 -5.33 -18.97
CA ASP A 5 -12.41 -6.08 -18.70
C ASP A 5 -12.61 -6.37 -17.22
N ALA A 6 -11.52 -6.63 -16.47
CA ALA A 6 -11.57 -6.81 -15.03
C ALA A 6 -12.02 -5.52 -14.32
N ILE A 7 -11.47 -4.38 -14.72
CA ILE A 7 -11.77 -3.06 -14.13
C ILE A 7 -13.25 -2.69 -14.26
N LYS A 8 -13.88 -2.97 -15.41
CA LYS A 8 -15.27 -2.56 -15.67
C LYS A 8 -16.26 -3.09 -14.64
N ASN A 9 -16.07 -4.33 -14.20
CA ASN A 9 -17.03 -5.06 -13.35
C ASN A 9 -16.59 -5.13 -11.87
N THR A 10 -15.76 -4.18 -11.42
CA THR A 10 -15.21 -4.18 -10.07
C THR A 10 -15.36 -2.80 -9.42
N ASP A 11 -15.68 -2.77 -8.14
CA ASP A 11 -15.86 -1.52 -7.38
C ASP A 11 -14.59 -1.04 -6.66
N VAL A 12 -13.69 -1.98 -6.34
CA VAL A 12 -12.41 -1.76 -5.64
C VAL A 12 -11.25 -2.40 -6.43
N ILE A 13 -10.26 -1.61 -6.83
CA ILE A 13 -9.12 -2.05 -7.63
C ILE A 13 -7.85 -1.96 -6.79
N ILE A 14 -7.12 -3.07 -6.64
CA ILE A 14 -5.82 -3.09 -5.98
C ILE A 14 -4.71 -2.98 -7.04
N VAL A 15 -3.88 -1.95 -6.91
CA VAL A 15 -2.77 -1.67 -7.84
C VAL A 15 -1.50 -2.31 -7.30
N ALA A 16 -1.24 -3.55 -7.73
CA ALA A 16 -0.07 -4.34 -7.35
C ALA A 16 0.85 -4.61 -8.56
N VAL A 17 1.24 -3.54 -9.28
CA VAL A 17 2.09 -3.63 -10.47
C VAL A 17 3.55 -3.30 -10.15
N PRO A 18 4.52 -3.99 -10.78
CA PRO A 18 5.94 -3.71 -10.58
C PRO A 18 6.37 -2.40 -11.25
N SER A 19 7.62 -1.99 -10.99
CA SER A 19 8.33 -0.93 -11.72
C SER A 19 7.79 0.49 -11.57
N VAL A 20 7.05 0.77 -10.50
CA VAL A 20 6.61 2.11 -10.13
C VAL A 20 7.64 2.75 -9.20
N HIS A 21 8.61 3.45 -9.79
CA HIS A 21 9.75 4.02 -9.08
C HIS A 21 9.68 5.54 -8.90
N ASP A 22 8.80 6.21 -9.63
CA ASP A 22 8.66 7.66 -9.65
C ASP A 22 7.23 8.08 -10.08
N ASP A 23 7.00 9.40 -10.11
CA ASP A 23 5.74 10.00 -10.54
C ASP A 23 5.33 9.60 -11.97
N ALA A 24 6.29 9.38 -12.87
CA ALA A 24 5.99 9.02 -14.25
C ALA A 24 5.46 7.57 -14.33
N GLY A 25 6.02 6.67 -13.53
CA GLY A 25 5.50 5.33 -13.31
C GLY A 25 4.08 5.35 -12.77
N ILE A 26 3.81 6.16 -11.73
CA ILE A 26 2.45 6.30 -11.17
C ILE A 26 1.47 6.84 -12.20
N LYS A 27 1.84 7.87 -12.96
CA LYS A 27 0.98 8.42 -14.02
C LYS A 27 0.73 7.41 -15.13
N THR A 28 1.73 6.59 -15.47
CA THR A 28 1.55 5.50 -16.44
C THR A 28 0.51 4.50 -15.96
N VAL A 29 0.51 4.15 -14.67
CA VAL A 29 -0.53 3.30 -14.07
C VAL A 29 -1.90 3.98 -14.17
N ALA A 30 -2.01 5.24 -13.77
CA ALA A 30 -3.26 6.00 -13.83
C ALA A 30 -3.82 6.06 -15.27
N ASP A 31 -2.98 6.39 -16.25
CA ASP A 31 -3.42 6.65 -17.63
C ASP A 31 -3.61 5.36 -18.43
N SER A 32 -2.63 4.45 -18.36
CA SER A 32 -2.57 3.27 -19.27
C SER A 32 -3.23 2.03 -18.69
N LEU A 33 -3.14 1.82 -17.36
CA LEU A 33 -3.70 0.63 -16.73
C LEU A 33 -5.15 0.87 -16.30
N LEU A 34 -5.41 2.00 -15.65
CA LEU A 34 -6.69 2.32 -15.03
C LEU A 34 -7.59 3.10 -15.99
N GLY A 35 -7.11 4.24 -16.47
CA GLY A 35 -7.77 5.11 -17.44
C GLY A 35 -9.17 5.55 -17.00
N PRO A 36 -10.04 5.91 -17.95
CA PRO A 36 -11.40 6.39 -17.66
C PRO A 36 -12.27 5.37 -16.91
N ASN A 37 -11.96 4.08 -17.01
CA ASN A 37 -12.74 3.02 -16.37
C ASN A 37 -12.56 3.00 -14.84
N ALA A 38 -11.58 3.73 -14.29
CA ALA A 38 -11.40 3.88 -12.85
C ALA A 38 -12.36 4.88 -12.21
N ALA A 39 -13.07 5.69 -13.00
CA ALA A 39 -13.98 6.70 -12.48
C ALA A 39 -15.07 6.07 -11.60
N GLY A 40 -15.31 6.68 -10.44
CA GLY A 40 -16.26 6.23 -9.42
C GLY A 40 -15.79 5.03 -8.60
N LYS A 41 -14.59 4.48 -8.84
CA LYS A 41 -14.07 3.28 -8.16
C LYS A 41 -13.12 3.64 -7.02
N VAL A 42 -12.96 2.72 -6.07
CA VAL A 42 -11.89 2.77 -5.07
C VAL A 42 -10.62 2.19 -5.69
N ILE A 43 -9.50 2.88 -5.49
CA ILE A 43 -8.18 2.45 -5.94
C ILE A 43 -7.29 2.30 -4.70
N ILE A 44 -6.79 1.10 -4.46
CA ILE A 44 -5.85 0.81 -3.38
C ILE A 44 -4.44 0.72 -3.98
N ASP A 45 -3.63 1.75 -3.74
CA ASP A 45 -2.23 1.81 -4.10
C ASP A 45 -1.38 1.01 -3.11
N THR A 46 -0.68 -0.01 -3.61
CA THR A 46 0.24 -0.84 -2.82
C THR A 46 1.72 -0.57 -3.15
N THR A 47 2.01 0.44 -3.95
CA THR A 47 3.36 0.69 -4.50
C THR A 47 4.28 1.31 -3.46
N ASN A 48 5.60 1.16 -3.68
CA ASN A 48 6.63 1.88 -2.96
C ASN A 48 7.59 2.48 -4.00
N PRO A 49 7.72 3.83 -4.11
CA PRO A 49 8.52 4.47 -5.15
C PRO A 49 10.01 4.42 -4.79
N LEU A 50 10.61 3.25 -4.92
CA LEU A 50 11.97 2.93 -4.46
C LEU A 50 13.00 3.17 -5.56
N ASN A 51 14.21 3.60 -5.19
CA ASN A 51 15.37 3.52 -6.05
C ASN A 51 15.84 2.06 -6.23
N SER A 52 16.86 1.86 -7.06
CA SER A 52 17.39 0.53 -7.34
C SER A 52 18.09 -0.10 -6.13
N TYR A 53 17.99 -1.43 -6.04
CA TYR A 53 18.80 -2.24 -5.14
C TYR A 53 20.31 -1.94 -5.32
N PRO A 54 21.13 -1.91 -4.25
CA PRO A 54 20.79 -2.30 -2.87
C PRO A 54 20.10 -1.24 -2.02
N ASN A 55 20.08 0.03 -2.42
CA ASN A 55 19.67 1.10 -1.52
C ASN A 55 18.19 1.00 -1.10
N LEU A 56 17.29 0.70 -2.05
CA LEU A 56 15.84 0.58 -1.80
C LEU A 56 15.25 1.72 -0.96
N GLU A 57 15.66 2.94 -1.26
CA GLU A 57 15.17 4.15 -0.61
C GLU A 57 14.01 4.74 -1.40
N VAL A 58 12.99 5.22 -0.70
CA VAL A 58 11.86 5.94 -1.27
C VAL A 58 12.32 7.26 -1.88
N ARG A 59 11.68 7.63 -2.99
CA ARG A 59 11.91 8.89 -3.70
C ARG A 59 10.59 9.61 -3.90
N TRP A 60 10.49 10.78 -3.27
CA TRP A 60 9.41 11.72 -3.50
C TRP A 60 9.91 12.88 -4.35
N ARG A 61 9.05 13.35 -5.24
CA ARG A 61 9.24 14.65 -5.87
C ARG A 61 8.56 15.72 -5.02
N GLU A 62 9.30 16.73 -4.60
CA GLU A 62 8.78 17.88 -3.84
C GLU A 62 8.02 17.49 -2.54
N GLY A 63 8.29 16.30 -2.01
CA GLY A 63 7.65 15.79 -0.81
C GLY A 63 6.24 15.24 -1.02
N THR A 64 5.79 15.05 -2.26
CA THR A 64 4.53 14.40 -2.63
C THR A 64 4.72 12.89 -2.75
N SER A 65 3.86 12.12 -2.09
CA SER A 65 3.87 10.65 -2.12
C SER A 65 3.31 10.07 -3.42
N ALA A 66 3.64 8.81 -3.71
CA ALA A 66 3.07 8.12 -4.87
C ALA A 66 1.54 8.01 -4.78
N GLY A 67 1.00 7.81 -3.57
CA GLY A 67 -0.45 7.82 -3.33
C GLY A 67 -1.11 9.16 -3.64
N GLU A 68 -0.46 10.28 -3.30
CA GLU A 68 -0.94 11.62 -3.64
C GLU A 68 -0.87 11.88 -5.16
N VAL A 69 0.20 11.45 -5.84
CA VAL A 69 0.32 11.57 -7.30
C VAL A 69 -0.79 10.77 -8.00
N LEU A 70 -1.09 9.56 -7.52
CA LEU A 70 -2.15 8.72 -8.07
C LEU A 70 -3.53 9.36 -7.86
N ALA A 71 -3.79 9.89 -6.65
CA ALA A 71 -5.03 10.60 -6.35
C ALA A 71 -5.24 11.83 -7.24
N ALA A 72 -4.17 12.60 -7.49
CA ALA A 72 -4.23 13.75 -8.38
C ALA A 72 -4.46 13.35 -9.85
N ALA A 73 -3.93 12.20 -10.28
CA ALA A 73 -4.11 11.67 -11.63
C ALA A 73 -5.51 11.07 -11.85
N LEU A 74 -6.19 10.65 -10.79
CA LEU A 74 -7.52 10.03 -10.82
C LEU A 74 -8.56 10.83 -10.00
N PRO A 75 -8.86 12.08 -10.37
CA PRO A 75 -9.71 12.98 -9.56
C PRO A 75 -11.16 12.51 -9.43
N ASN A 76 -11.59 11.57 -10.28
CA ASN A 76 -12.93 10.98 -10.23
C ASN A 76 -12.95 9.62 -9.54
N SER A 77 -11.85 9.19 -8.91
CA SER A 77 -11.73 7.94 -8.16
C SER A 77 -11.44 8.25 -6.69
N VAL A 78 -11.65 7.26 -5.83
CA VAL A 78 -11.29 7.35 -4.41
C VAL A 78 -10.01 6.57 -4.17
N VAL A 79 -8.91 7.27 -3.88
CA VAL A 79 -7.59 6.64 -3.73
C VAL A 79 -7.22 6.42 -2.27
N TYR A 80 -6.78 5.21 -1.95
CA TYR A 80 -6.22 4.79 -0.67
C TYR A 80 -4.82 4.21 -0.86
N LYS A 81 -3.97 4.31 0.18
CA LYS A 81 -2.69 3.61 0.30
C LYS A 81 -2.83 2.50 1.34
N ALA A 82 -2.56 1.26 0.96
CA ALA A 82 -2.57 0.10 1.87
C ALA A 82 -1.62 -0.99 1.37
N PHE A 83 -1.37 -2.03 2.17
CA PHE A 83 -0.55 -3.21 1.86
C PHE A 83 0.94 -2.96 1.58
N ASN A 84 1.37 -1.70 1.48
CA ASN A 84 2.74 -1.35 1.11
C ASN A 84 3.77 -1.58 2.24
N THR A 85 3.32 -1.65 3.51
CA THR A 85 4.16 -1.76 4.71
C THR A 85 4.36 -3.20 5.21
N VAL A 86 3.96 -4.20 4.44
CA VAL A 86 3.94 -5.61 4.87
C VAL A 86 4.78 -6.48 3.93
N GLY A 87 5.65 -7.32 4.51
CA GLY A 87 6.41 -8.31 3.77
C GLY A 87 5.52 -9.38 3.14
N VAL A 88 5.88 -9.86 1.94
CA VAL A 88 5.05 -10.81 1.17
C VAL A 88 4.75 -12.11 1.92
N GLU A 89 5.68 -12.59 2.75
CA GLU A 89 5.51 -13.74 3.63
C GLU A 89 4.34 -13.59 4.61
N HIS A 90 4.00 -12.36 5.00
CA HIS A 90 2.90 -12.08 5.91
C HIS A 90 1.56 -11.89 5.19
N MET A 91 1.55 -11.72 3.87
CA MET A 91 0.30 -11.64 3.10
C MET A 91 -0.47 -12.96 3.08
N SER A 92 0.23 -14.10 3.15
CA SER A 92 -0.39 -15.43 3.31
C SER A 92 -0.60 -15.85 4.76
N HIS A 93 -0.09 -15.07 5.72
CA HIS A 93 -0.16 -15.32 7.16
C HIS A 93 -0.53 -14.06 7.95
N PRO A 94 -1.65 -13.39 7.60
CA PRO A 94 -2.08 -12.16 8.27
C PRO A 94 -2.58 -12.41 9.71
N ASP A 95 -2.79 -13.68 10.08
CA ASP A 95 -3.05 -14.12 11.47
C ASP A 95 -1.81 -14.05 12.38
N GLY A 96 -0.65 -13.66 11.83
CA GLY A 96 0.61 -13.52 12.56
C GLY A 96 1.23 -14.85 12.97
N SER A 97 0.76 -15.98 12.42
CA SER A 97 1.26 -17.33 12.72
C SER A 97 2.77 -17.51 12.52
N LEU A 98 3.39 -16.72 11.63
CA LEU A 98 4.84 -16.72 11.41
C LEU A 98 5.64 -15.93 12.47
N ILE A 99 4.99 -15.14 13.32
CA ILE A 99 5.64 -14.29 14.31
C ILE A 99 5.05 -14.43 15.72
N THR A 100 3.95 -13.75 16.04
CA THR A 100 3.39 -13.63 17.39
C THR A 100 2.10 -14.42 17.58
N GLY A 101 1.51 -14.94 16.50
CA GLY A 101 0.19 -15.57 16.49
C GLY A 101 -0.98 -14.59 16.69
N GLN A 102 -0.72 -13.28 16.59
CA GLN A 102 -1.74 -12.24 16.67
C GLN A 102 -2.04 -11.69 15.28
N GLN A 103 -3.30 -11.37 15.01
CA GLN A 103 -3.71 -10.74 13.76
C GLN A 103 -2.91 -9.46 13.51
N LEU A 104 -2.30 -9.39 12.33
CA LEU A 104 -1.43 -8.30 11.93
C LEU A 104 -2.25 -7.06 11.56
N SER A 105 -1.77 -5.89 11.93
CA SER A 105 -2.41 -4.62 11.55
C SER A 105 -2.10 -4.26 10.10
N MET A 106 -3.07 -3.69 9.39
CA MET A 106 -2.85 -3.01 8.13
C MET A 106 -3.02 -1.52 8.32
N LEU A 107 -1.90 -0.79 8.37
CA LEU A 107 -1.93 0.66 8.35
C LEU A 107 -2.33 1.13 6.95
N PHE A 108 -3.36 1.98 6.86
CA PHE A 108 -3.82 2.48 5.57
C PHE A 108 -4.36 3.91 5.67
N CYS A 109 -4.32 4.66 4.57
CA CYS A 109 -4.77 6.06 4.51
C CYS A 109 -5.50 6.37 3.21
N GLY A 110 -6.35 7.40 3.23
CA GLY A 110 -7.17 7.86 2.11
C GLY A 110 -8.21 8.86 2.61
N GLY A 111 -9.07 9.40 1.74
CA GLY A 111 -10.18 10.25 2.19
C GLY A 111 -11.17 9.49 3.10
N PRO A 112 -12.15 10.15 3.73
CA PRO A 112 -13.22 9.45 4.45
C PRO A 112 -14.23 8.74 3.52
N GLU A 113 -14.22 9.03 2.22
CA GLU A 113 -15.17 8.47 1.25
C GLU A 113 -14.95 6.97 1.04
N ARG A 114 -16.01 6.15 1.15
CA ARG A 114 -15.95 4.69 0.91
C ARG A 114 -14.94 3.95 1.79
N LEU A 115 -14.66 4.48 2.98
CA LEU A 115 -13.73 3.89 3.95
C LEU A 115 -14.10 2.45 4.31
N GLU A 116 -15.38 2.18 4.56
CA GLU A 116 -15.89 0.84 4.95
C GLU A 116 -15.52 -0.22 3.91
N GLU A 117 -15.58 0.09 2.62
CA GLU A 117 -15.23 -0.87 1.56
C GLU A 117 -13.74 -1.23 1.59
N VAL A 118 -12.88 -0.28 1.93
CA VAL A 118 -11.43 -0.54 2.06
C VAL A 118 -11.16 -1.38 3.31
N GLU A 119 -11.83 -1.09 4.40
CA GLU A 119 -11.75 -1.89 5.64
C GLU A 119 -12.25 -3.32 5.41
N GLU A 120 -13.32 -3.49 4.65
CA GLU A 120 -13.83 -4.81 4.24
C GLU A 120 -12.81 -5.56 3.39
N VAL A 121 -12.18 -4.93 2.39
CA VAL A 121 -11.12 -5.57 1.60
C VAL A 121 -9.93 -5.99 2.47
N ILE A 122 -9.46 -5.11 3.35
CA ILE A 122 -8.36 -5.41 4.28
C ILE A 122 -8.71 -6.58 5.21
N SER A 123 -9.92 -6.55 5.77
CA SER A 123 -10.42 -7.60 6.68
C SER A 123 -10.61 -8.92 5.94
N ALA A 124 -11.07 -8.90 4.69
CA ALA A 124 -11.26 -10.08 3.86
C ALA A 124 -9.92 -10.75 3.49
N VAL A 125 -8.84 -9.96 3.34
CA VAL A 125 -7.48 -10.50 3.22
C VAL A 125 -7.01 -11.11 4.55
N GLY A 126 -7.51 -10.61 5.68
CA GLY A 126 -7.29 -11.19 7.01
C GLY A 126 -6.53 -10.29 7.98
N PHE A 127 -6.22 -9.05 7.61
CA PHE A 127 -5.56 -8.07 8.48
C PHE A 127 -6.56 -7.28 9.34
N ASP A 128 -6.10 -6.73 10.47
CA ASP A 128 -6.86 -5.74 11.27
C ASP A 128 -6.72 -4.34 10.63
N PRO A 129 -7.79 -3.73 10.09
CA PRO A 129 -7.70 -2.41 9.47
C PRO A 129 -7.38 -1.30 10.49
N ALA A 130 -6.32 -0.55 10.21
CA ALA A 130 -5.87 0.56 11.04
C ALA A 130 -5.78 1.85 10.20
N TYR A 131 -6.91 2.56 10.07
CA TYR A 131 -6.99 3.82 9.33
C TYR A 131 -6.17 4.91 10.01
N VAL A 132 -5.26 5.55 9.25
CA VAL A 132 -4.34 6.60 9.75
C VAL A 132 -4.69 8.01 9.28
N GLY A 133 -5.77 8.16 8.49
CA GLY A 133 -6.28 9.47 8.06
C GLY A 133 -6.09 9.76 6.56
N PRO A 134 -6.01 11.05 6.17
CA PRO A 134 -6.05 11.49 4.77
C PRO A 134 -4.85 11.01 3.94
N ILE A 135 -5.01 11.04 2.61
CA ILE A 135 -4.04 10.55 1.62
C ILE A 135 -2.62 11.12 1.78
N ARG A 136 -2.45 12.33 2.35
CA ARG A 136 -1.13 12.90 2.66
C ARG A 136 -0.26 12.04 3.59
N TYR A 137 -0.85 11.08 4.31
CA TYR A 137 -0.13 10.12 5.14
C TYR A 137 0.43 8.94 4.34
N ALA A 138 0.13 8.81 3.05
CA ALA A 138 0.75 7.82 2.16
C ALA A 138 2.27 7.97 2.18
N ARG A 139 2.78 9.22 2.28
CA ARG A 139 4.20 9.51 2.48
C ARG A 139 4.79 8.79 3.70
N ASN A 140 4.08 8.81 4.83
CA ASN A 140 4.53 8.17 6.06
C ASN A 140 4.51 6.64 5.92
N LEU A 141 3.49 6.09 5.27
CA LEU A 141 3.42 4.65 5.01
C LEU A 141 4.51 4.19 4.03
N GLU A 142 4.84 4.98 3.01
CA GLU A 142 5.96 4.72 2.10
C GLU A 142 7.30 4.75 2.86
N ALA A 143 7.52 5.72 3.75
CA ALA A 143 8.70 5.77 4.59
C ALA A 143 8.79 4.56 5.56
N MET A 144 7.66 4.10 6.08
CA MET A 144 7.61 2.87 6.87
C MET A 144 7.98 1.64 6.04
N ALA A 145 7.58 1.58 4.77
CA ALA A 145 7.98 0.51 3.88
C ALA A 145 9.48 0.55 3.56
N GLU A 146 10.08 1.73 3.35
CA GLU A 146 11.54 1.88 3.26
C GLU A 146 12.23 1.31 4.50
N LEU A 147 11.76 1.71 5.69
CA LEU A 147 12.33 1.20 6.94
C LEU A 147 12.17 -0.32 7.03
N TRP A 148 11.01 -0.87 6.65
CA TRP A 148 10.80 -2.31 6.60
C TRP A 148 11.83 -3.01 5.68
N LEU A 149 12.07 -2.46 4.49
CA LEU A 149 13.03 -2.99 3.53
C LEU A 149 14.47 -2.93 4.05
N HIS A 150 14.86 -1.81 4.65
CA HIS A 150 16.16 -1.66 5.31
C HIS A 150 16.39 -2.73 6.39
N LEU A 151 15.34 -3.05 7.15
CA LEU A 151 15.38 -4.06 8.18
C LEU A 151 15.34 -5.49 7.61
N GLY A 152 14.61 -5.75 6.52
CA GLY A 152 14.29 -7.11 6.08
C GLY A 152 14.97 -7.64 4.82
N VAL A 153 15.53 -6.77 3.97
CA VAL A 153 16.11 -7.18 2.67
C VAL A 153 17.64 -7.28 2.76
N PRO A 154 18.25 -8.46 2.52
CA PRO A 154 19.70 -8.59 2.45
C PRO A 154 20.32 -7.58 1.49
N GLY A 155 21.36 -6.87 1.94
CA GLY A 155 22.03 -5.83 1.16
C GLY A 155 21.44 -4.42 1.31
N ALA A 156 20.18 -4.26 1.70
CA ALA A 156 19.55 -2.95 1.89
C ALA A 156 19.83 -2.30 3.24
N GLY A 157 20.34 -3.06 4.21
CA GLY A 157 20.61 -2.55 5.55
C GLY A 157 20.88 -3.65 6.58
N THR A 158 20.08 -3.66 7.63
CA THR A 158 20.27 -4.50 8.81
C THR A 158 19.53 -5.85 8.75
N ALA A 159 19.28 -6.38 7.56
CA ALA A 159 18.65 -7.70 7.37
C ALA A 159 19.35 -8.85 8.09
N HIS A 160 20.67 -8.77 8.30
CA HIS A 160 21.42 -9.74 9.09
C HIS A 160 21.06 -9.74 10.60
N LYS A 161 20.39 -8.69 11.10
CA LYS A 161 19.92 -8.58 12.49
C LYS A 161 18.44 -8.94 12.66
N TRP A 162 17.61 -8.56 11.69
CA TRP A 162 16.15 -8.71 11.78
C TRP A 162 15.62 -9.88 10.95
N GLY A 163 16.12 -10.02 9.72
CA GLY A 163 15.51 -10.91 8.73
C GLY A 163 14.10 -10.43 8.35
N ARG A 164 13.29 -11.35 7.84
CA ARG A 164 11.94 -11.03 7.32
C ARG A 164 10.79 -11.39 8.26
N ASN A 165 11.08 -12.04 9.38
CA ASN A 165 10.06 -12.52 10.31
C ASN A 165 9.69 -11.42 11.32
N PHE A 166 9.22 -10.26 10.84
CA PHE A 166 8.75 -9.16 11.69
C PHE A 166 7.71 -8.30 10.98
N HIS A 167 6.90 -7.60 11.78
CA HIS A 167 5.83 -6.72 11.32
C HIS A 167 5.71 -5.48 12.20
N PHE A 168 5.31 -4.35 11.61
CA PHE A 168 4.98 -3.14 12.37
C PHE A 168 3.53 -3.20 12.85
N GLN A 169 3.33 -3.58 14.12
CA GLN A 169 2.02 -3.75 14.72
C GLN A 169 1.48 -2.44 15.34
N ALA A 170 0.19 -2.14 15.13
CA ALA A 170 -0.51 -1.10 15.87
C ALA A 170 -1.16 -1.69 17.13
N LEU A 171 -0.62 -1.39 18.30
CA LEU A 171 -1.20 -1.79 19.58
C LEU A 171 -2.11 -0.67 20.10
N ARG A 172 -3.42 -0.93 20.13
CA ARG A 172 -4.44 0.01 20.62
C ARG A 172 -5.49 -0.73 21.42
N LYS A 173 -6.14 -0.02 22.34
CA LYS A 173 -7.38 -0.50 22.95
C LYS A 173 -8.49 -0.36 21.89
N PRO A 174 -9.35 -1.38 21.66
CA PRO A 174 -10.47 -1.25 20.75
C PRO A 174 -11.36 -0.07 21.15
N PRO A 175 -11.96 0.65 20.17
CA PRO A 175 -12.98 1.64 20.49
C PRO A 175 -14.11 0.97 21.29
N GLN A 176 -14.56 1.65 22.35
CA GLN A 176 -15.68 1.22 23.20
C GLN A 176 -17.01 1.45 22.50
#